data_AF-A0A497EQX0-F1
#
_entry.id   AF-A0A497EQX0-F1
#
_cell.length_a   1.000
_cell.length_b   1.000
_cell.length_c   1.000
_cell.angle_alpha   90.00
_cell.angle_beta   90.00
_cell.angle_gamma   90.00
#
_symmetry.space_group_name_H-M   'P 1'
#
loop_
_entity.id
_entity.type
_entity.pdbx_description
1 polymer ?
#
loop_
_entity_poly.entity_id
_entity_poly.type
_entity_poly.pdbx_seq_one_letter_code
_entity_poly.pdbx_strand_id
1 'polypeptide(L)'
;MRKASKVDEAALRDRAIAWLRSKGYHIEAGKQLLVSKIDIYAVKDGEKLAVQVLGDAEEYKQGMQVLLAARAELGDVTCMLLLPTVTQKIREVADKLGIRVVAMDEIGVRESEVAETRLSDTKLKVLAAIYCCEKEGKDAYGYAIWRALKKSFNMFKDFEDMGNVYRHLDELERMKYIKLAEVTTTGKARKIYKLTAKARQLLEEQGMSYVEKLISAGE
;
A
#
# COMPACT_ATOMS: atom_id res chain seq x y z
N MET A 1 23.59 -16.14 26.36
CA MET A 1 23.18 -15.05 25.44
C MET A 1 21.82 -15.42 24.86
N ARG A 2 20.78 -14.62 25.09
CA ARG A 2 19.47 -14.83 24.44
C ARG A 2 19.64 -14.46 22.96
N LYS A 3 19.43 -15.40 22.04
CA LYS A 3 19.24 -15.06 20.62
C LYS A 3 18.10 -14.05 20.55
N ALA A 4 18.35 -12.88 19.97
CA ALA A 4 17.27 -11.95 19.66
C ALA A 4 16.29 -12.71 18.77
N SER A 5 15.03 -12.79 19.19
CA SER A 5 13.99 -13.41 18.39
C SER A 5 13.87 -12.65 17.08
N LYS A 6 14.05 -13.34 15.94
CA LYS A 6 13.81 -12.80 14.60
C LYS A 6 12.48 -12.07 14.58
N VAL A 7 12.50 -10.78 14.27
CA VAL A 7 11.29 -9.96 14.19
C VAL A 7 10.59 -10.26 12.87
N ASP A 8 9.25 -10.24 12.85
CA ASP A 8 8.46 -10.50 11.65
C ASP A 8 8.76 -9.48 10.55
N GLU A 9 9.47 -9.92 9.52
CA GLU A 9 9.87 -9.12 8.35
C GLU A 9 8.66 -8.53 7.61
N ALA A 10 7.52 -9.23 7.57
CA ALA A 10 6.33 -8.72 6.90
C ALA A 10 5.76 -7.51 7.64
N ALA A 11 5.67 -7.59 8.97
CA ALA A 11 5.22 -6.48 9.81
C ALA A 11 6.20 -5.30 9.76
N LEU A 12 7.52 -5.57 9.73
CA LEU A 12 8.55 -4.54 9.56
C LEU A 12 8.44 -3.86 8.20
N ARG A 13 8.23 -4.63 7.13
CA ARG A 13 8.04 -4.10 5.78
C ARG A 13 6.78 -3.22 5.70
N ASP A 14 5.68 -3.65 6.29
CA ASP A 14 4.44 -2.86 6.31
C ASP A 14 4.66 -1.53 7.09
N ARG A 15 5.39 -1.55 8.21
CA ARG A 15 5.80 -0.33 8.93
C ARG A 15 6.69 0.58 8.08
N ALA A 16 7.67 0.01 7.37
CA ALA A 16 8.56 0.75 6.49
C ALA A 16 7.79 1.42 5.35
N ILE A 17 6.84 0.72 4.73
CA ILE A 17 5.97 1.27 3.68
C ILE A 17 5.14 2.43 4.22
N ALA A 18 4.52 2.27 5.39
CA ALA A 18 3.73 3.33 6.03
C ALA A 18 4.57 4.58 6.29
N TRP A 19 5.78 4.39 6.81
CA TRP A 19 6.73 5.47 7.06
C TRP A 19 7.16 6.19 5.77
N LEU A 20 7.54 5.45 4.74
CA LEU A 20 7.91 6.03 3.45
C LEU A 20 6.75 6.84 2.86
N ARG A 21 5.52 6.30 2.93
CA ARG A 21 4.31 7.02 2.51
C ARG A 21 4.07 8.30 3.33
N SER A 22 4.29 8.28 4.65
CA SER A 22 4.16 9.49 5.48
C SER A 22 5.23 10.55 5.17
N LYS A 23 6.36 10.16 4.58
CA LYS A 23 7.38 11.05 4.02
C LYS A 23 7.10 11.51 2.59
N GLY A 24 6.00 11.05 1.98
CA GLY A 24 5.57 11.41 0.62
C GLY A 24 6.13 10.53 -0.48
N TYR A 25 6.70 9.37 -0.17
CA TYR A 25 7.13 8.40 -1.18
C TYR A 25 5.97 7.56 -1.70
N HIS A 26 6.01 7.26 -2.99
CA HIS A 26 5.14 6.34 -3.71
C HIS A 26 5.86 4.99 -3.90
N ILE A 27 5.17 3.85 -3.74
CA ILE A 27 5.80 2.52 -3.78
C ILE A 27 5.56 1.86 -5.15
N GLU A 28 6.60 1.62 -5.94
CA GLU A 28 6.44 0.96 -7.24
C GLU A 28 6.63 -0.57 -7.10
N ALA A 29 5.53 -1.30 -6.89
CA ALA A 29 5.56 -2.76 -6.72
C ALA A 29 6.15 -3.50 -7.94
N GLY A 30 5.94 -2.99 -9.16
CA GLY A 30 6.39 -3.63 -10.40
C GLY A 30 7.91 -3.76 -10.55
N LYS A 31 8.71 -2.92 -9.88
CA LYS A 31 10.18 -3.01 -9.91
C LYS A 31 10.78 -3.95 -8.87
N GLN A 32 9.99 -4.37 -7.88
CA GLN A 32 10.43 -5.32 -6.84
C GLN A 32 10.63 -6.74 -7.39
N LEU A 33 10.01 -7.05 -8.54
CA LEU A 33 10.07 -8.35 -9.21
C LEU A 33 11.20 -8.48 -10.24
N LEU A 34 11.82 -7.35 -10.64
CA LEU A 34 12.77 -7.30 -11.76
C LEU A 34 14.22 -7.08 -11.33
N VAL A 35 14.46 -6.67 -10.07
CA VAL A 35 15.77 -6.24 -9.59
C VAL A 35 16.10 -6.90 -8.27
N SER A 36 17.26 -7.58 -8.19
CA SER A 36 17.97 -8.13 -7.01
C SER A 36 17.19 -8.50 -5.73
N LYS A 37 15.89 -8.82 -5.77
CA LYS A 37 15.00 -9.08 -4.62
C LYS A 37 14.99 -7.99 -3.54
N ILE A 38 14.96 -6.71 -3.92
CA ILE A 38 14.72 -5.64 -2.94
C ILE A 38 13.28 -5.67 -2.41
N ASP A 39 13.09 -5.38 -1.12
CA ASP A 39 11.76 -5.46 -0.49
C ASP A 39 10.83 -4.31 -0.90
N ILE A 40 11.39 -3.11 -1.08
CA ILE A 40 10.63 -1.90 -1.39
C ILE A 40 11.43 -1.04 -2.37
N TYR A 41 10.78 -0.65 -3.46
CA TYR A 41 11.23 0.43 -4.33
C TYR A 41 10.28 1.61 -4.17
N ALA A 42 10.82 2.78 -3.85
CA ALA A 42 10.03 3.96 -3.54
C ALA A 42 10.54 5.20 -4.27
N VAL A 43 9.63 6.08 -4.70
CA VAL A 43 9.95 7.27 -5.50
C VAL A 43 9.28 8.51 -4.93
N LYS A 44 10.01 9.62 -4.88
CA LYS A 44 9.49 10.94 -4.50
C LYS A 44 10.26 12.03 -5.25
N ASP A 45 9.56 12.88 -5.99
CA ASP A 45 10.15 14.08 -6.62
C ASP A 45 11.45 13.79 -7.42
N GLY A 46 11.53 12.63 -8.08
CA GLY A 46 12.71 12.18 -8.82
C GLY A 46 13.76 11.41 -7.99
N GLU A 47 13.73 11.48 -6.66
CA GLU A 47 14.53 10.63 -5.78
C GLU A 47 13.99 9.19 -5.83
N LYS A 48 14.89 8.23 -6.04
CA LYS A 48 14.60 6.79 -6.06
C LYS A 48 15.27 6.12 -4.87
N LEU A 49 14.50 5.33 -4.13
CA LEU A 49 14.99 4.52 -3.02
C LEU A 49 14.85 3.03 -3.35
N ALA A 50 15.94 2.29 -3.16
CA ALA A 50 15.93 0.84 -3.03
C ALA A 50 16.09 0.52 -1.54
N VAL A 51 15.11 -0.15 -0.95
CA VAL A 51 15.06 -0.41 0.49
C VAL A 51 15.01 -1.91 0.75
N GLN A 52 15.89 -2.35 1.64
CA GLN A 52 15.90 -3.70 2.17
C GLN A 52 15.52 -3.66 3.65
N VAL A 53 14.61 -4.52 4.06
CA VAL A 53 14.12 -4.66 5.43
C VAL A 53 14.56 -6.03 5.95
N LEU A 54 15.26 -6.05 7.08
CA LEU A 54 15.66 -7.32 7.71
C LEU A 54 15.02 -7.44 9.09
N GLY A 55 14.63 -8.67 9.45
CA GLY A 55 14.12 -9.01 10.78
C GLY A 55 15.22 -9.29 11.80
N ASP A 56 16.46 -9.37 11.34
CA ASP A 56 17.65 -9.65 12.15
C ASP A 56 18.79 -8.70 11.77
N ALA A 57 19.34 -8.00 12.77
CA ALA A 57 20.47 -7.10 12.58
C ALA A 57 21.78 -7.85 12.23
N GLU A 58 21.88 -9.15 12.55
CA GLU A 58 23.05 -9.96 12.18
C GLU A 58 23.14 -10.21 10.67
N GLU A 59 22.01 -10.14 9.96
CA GLU A 59 21.91 -10.35 8.51
C GLU A 59 22.27 -9.09 7.68
N TYR A 60 22.69 -7.99 8.33
CA TYR A 60 22.92 -6.69 7.66
C TYR A 60 23.85 -6.76 6.45
N LYS A 61 24.87 -7.63 6.48
CA LYS A 61 25.82 -7.79 5.36
C LYS A 61 25.13 -8.32 4.11
N GLN A 62 24.22 -9.28 4.27
CA GLN A 62 23.45 -9.84 3.16
C GLN A 62 22.50 -8.79 2.58
N GLY A 63 21.81 -8.03 3.44
CA GLY A 63 20.96 -6.92 3.00
C GLY A 63 21.75 -5.84 2.25
N MET A 64 22.96 -5.51 2.71
CA MET A 64 23.84 -4.57 1.99
C MET A 64 24.26 -5.11 0.62
N GLN A 65 24.57 -6.40 0.50
CA GLN A 65 24.91 -7.01 -0.80
C GLN A 65 23.73 -6.93 -1.78
N VAL A 66 22.51 -7.20 -1.31
CA VAL A 66 21.28 -7.04 -2.10
C VAL A 66 21.13 -5.59 -2.59
N LEU A 67 21.33 -4.62 -1.71
CA LEU A 67 21.23 -3.20 -2.06
C LEU A 67 22.31 -2.76 -3.05
N LEU A 68 23.54 -3.25 -2.91
CA LEU A 68 24.62 -2.95 -3.85
C LEU A 68 24.35 -3.52 -5.25
N ALA A 69 23.82 -4.75 -5.33
CA ALA A 69 23.38 -5.34 -6.59
C ALA A 69 22.25 -4.52 -7.22
N ALA A 70 21.26 -4.13 -6.41
CA ALA A 70 20.14 -3.31 -6.88
C ALA A 70 20.61 -1.95 -7.40
N ARG A 71 21.61 -1.33 -6.75
CA ARG A 71 22.21 -0.08 -7.24
C ARG A 71 22.91 -0.25 -8.58
N ALA A 72 23.62 -1.36 -8.78
CA ALA A 72 24.29 -1.64 -10.05
C ALA A 72 23.27 -1.82 -11.19
N GLU A 73 22.12 -2.42 -10.91
CA GLU A 73 21.05 -2.65 -11.90
C GLU A 73 20.19 -1.40 -12.16
N LEU A 74 19.86 -0.63 -11.13
CA LEU A 74 18.94 0.52 -11.21
C LEU A 74 19.64 1.85 -11.55
N GLY A 75 20.96 1.92 -11.39
CA GLY A 75 21.75 3.13 -11.61
C GLY A 75 21.57 4.16 -10.49
N ASP A 76 21.02 5.32 -10.83
CA ASP A 76 20.82 6.43 -9.89
C ASP A 76 19.69 6.10 -8.89
N VAL A 77 20.06 5.41 -7.80
CA VAL A 77 19.18 5.03 -6.71
C VAL A 77 19.93 5.14 -5.38
N THR A 78 19.24 5.66 -4.36
CA THR A 78 19.74 5.65 -2.99
C THR A 78 19.37 4.33 -2.32
N CYS A 79 20.38 3.65 -1.77
CA CYS A 79 20.20 2.42 -1.02
C CYS A 79 19.89 2.71 0.46
N MET A 80 18.88 2.04 1.00
CA MET A 80 18.51 2.13 2.40
C MET A 80 18.35 0.74 3.02
N LEU A 81 18.96 0.53 4.17
CA LEU A 81 18.81 -0.67 4.98
C LEU A 81 18.01 -0.36 6.24
N LEU A 82 16.93 -1.10 6.46
CA LEU A 82 16.09 -1.02 7.64
C LEU A 82 16.32 -2.24 8.52
N LEU A 83 16.68 -2.01 9.78
CA LEU A 83 16.99 -3.05 10.75
C LEU A 83 16.20 -2.84 12.05
N PRO A 84 15.91 -3.90 12.83
CA PRO A 84 15.22 -3.76 14.11
C PRO A 84 16.01 -2.88 15.07
N THR A 85 17.34 -2.96 15.01
CA THR A 85 18.30 -2.14 15.77
C THR A 85 19.54 -1.89 14.92
N VAL A 86 20.24 -0.79 15.20
CA VAL A 86 21.44 -0.40 14.44
C VAL A 86 22.58 -0.11 15.43
N THR A 87 23.68 -0.84 15.29
CA THR A 87 24.90 -0.59 16.06
C THR A 87 25.85 0.35 15.32
N GLN A 88 26.78 0.97 16.03
CA GLN A 88 27.80 1.84 15.43
C GLN A 88 28.61 1.13 14.33
N LYS A 89 28.98 -0.15 14.57
CA LYS A 89 29.67 -0.98 13.59
C LYS A 89 28.89 -1.12 12.28
N ILE A 90 27.56 -1.27 12.36
CA ILE A 90 26.71 -1.39 11.16
C ILE A 90 26.72 -0.06 10.40
N ARG A 91 26.60 1.08 11.09
CA ARG A 91 26.66 2.41 10.46
C ARG A 91 27.99 2.63 9.74
N GLU A 92 29.11 2.35 10.40
CA GLU A 92 30.45 2.50 9.80
C GLU A 92 30.65 1.68 8.52
N VAL A 93 30.12 0.45 8.49
CA VAL A 93 30.18 -0.39 7.28
C VAL A 93 29.27 0.18 6.19
N ALA A 94 28.06 0.63 6.55
CA ALA A 94 27.11 1.18 5.60
C ALA A 94 27.58 2.49 4.98
N ASP A 95 28.16 3.38 5.78
CA ASP A 95 28.68 4.68 5.35
C ASP A 95 29.78 4.50 4.31
N LYS A 96 30.68 3.52 4.50
CA LYS A 96 31.70 3.15 3.51
C LYS A 96 31.12 2.67 2.19
N LEU A 97 29.90 2.13 2.20
CA LEU A 97 29.21 1.63 1.01
C LEU A 97 28.23 2.66 0.41
N GLY A 98 28.06 3.81 1.07
CA GLY A 98 27.04 4.81 0.71
C GLY A 98 25.61 4.30 0.88
N ILE A 99 25.37 3.46 1.90
CA ILE A 99 24.05 2.91 2.22
C ILE A 99 23.50 3.64 3.45
N ARG A 100 22.31 4.23 3.33
CA ARG A 100 21.61 4.82 4.47
C ARG A 100 21.12 3.68 5.38
N VAL A 101 21.34 3.77 6.69
CA VAL A 101 20.80 2.79 7.65
C VAL A 101 19.86 3.49 8.61
N VAL A 102 18.69 2.89 8.81
CA VAL A 102 17.66 3.40 9.71
C VAL A 102 17.21 2.27 10.63
N ALA A 103 17.10 2.56 11.92
CA ALA A 103 16.58 1.61 12.89
C ALA A 103 15.04 1.70 12.96
N MET A 104 14.36 0.58 13.20
CA MET A 104 12.89 0.54 13.17
C MET A 104 12.24 1.28 14.34
N ASP A 105 12.97 1.55 15.43
CA ASP A 105 12.56 2.40 16.54
C ASP A 105 12.71 3.92 16.24
N GLU A 106 13.57 4.29 15.29
CA GLU A 106 13.69 5.65 14.76
C GLU A 106 12.49 6.01 13.85
N ILE A 107 11.71 5.01 13.43
CA ILE A 107 10.54 5.16 12.58
C ILE A 107 9.28 5.38 13.43
N GLY A 108 8.86 6.65 13.51
CA GLY A 108 7.61 7.05 14.15
C GLY A 108 6.39 6.88 13.24
N VAL A 109 5.76 5.71 13.28
CA VAL A 109 4.52 5.41 12.56
C VAL A 109 3.45 4.93 13.53
N ARG A 110 2.23 5.47 13.42
CA ARG A 110 1.09 5.03 14.21
C ARG A 110 0.56 3.71 13.68
N GLU A 111 0.05 2.85 14.56
CA GLU A 111 -0.51 1.54 14.18
C GLU A 111 -1.63 1.65 13.13
N SER A 112 -2.42 2.73 13.17
CA SER A 112 -3.43 3.03 12.15
C SER A 112 -2.83 3.24 10.76
N GLU A 113 -1.64 3.85 10.64
CA GLU A 113 -0.95 4.08 9.36
C GLU A 113 -0.39 2.76 8.79
N VAL A 114 0.03 1.85 9.66
CA VAL A 114 0.44 0.49 9.28
C VAL A 114 -0.76 -0.31 8.78
N ALA A 115 -1.91 -0.22 9.45
CA ALA A 115 -3.14 -0.86 8.99
C ALA A 115 -3.62 -0.35 7.61
N GLU A 116 -3.17 0.83 7.16
CA GLU A 116 -3.48 1.34 5.82
C GLU A 116 -2.57 0.78 4.70
N THR A 117 -1.45 0.12 5.02
CA THR A 117 -0.53 -0.38 3.98
C THR A 117 -1.06 -1.61 3.27
N ARG A 118 -1.89 -2.40 3.95
CA ARG A 118 -2.71 -3.46 3.38
C ARG A 118 -4.18 -3.18 3.66
N LEU A 119 -4.79 -2.36 2.81
CA LEU A 119 -6.25 -2.30 2.78
C LEU A 119 -6.79 -3.72 2.61
N SER A 120 -7.81 -4.07 3.40
CA SER A 120 -8.40 -5.40 3.29
C SER A 120 -8.92 -5.65 1.88
N ASP A 121 -8.88 -6.91 1.47
CA ASP A 121 -9.39 -7.38 0.17
C ASP A 121 -10.81 -6.84 -0.12
N THR A 122 -11.68 -6.81 0.89
CA THR A 122 -13.01 -6.18 0.79
C THR A 122 -12.96 -4.70 0.42
N LYS A 123 -12.09 -3.92 1.06
CA LYS A 123 -11.99 -2.49 0.78
C LYS A 123 -11.39 -2.22 -0.59
N LEU A 124 -10.42 -3.03 -1.02
CA LEU A 124 -9.88 -2.96 -2.38
C LEU A 124 -10.96 -3.23 -3.44
N LYS A 125 -11.81 -4.25 -3.21
CA LYS A 125 -12.96 -4.53 -4.09
C LYS A 125 -13.96 -3.37 -4.11
N VAL A 126 -14.24 -2.73 -2.97
CA VAL A 126 -15.10 -1.53 -2.90
C VAL A 126 -14.50 -0.39 -3.74
N LEU A 127 -13.20 -0.11 -3.60
CA LEU A 127 -12.52 0.90 -4.41
C LEU A 127 -12.58 0.57 -5.91
N ALA A 128 -12.37 -0.69 -6.28
CA ALA A 128 -12.46 -1.16 -7.66
C ALA A 128 -13.88 -0.98 -8.24
N ALA A 129 -14.92 -1.24 -7.45
CA ALA A 129 -16.30 -1.02 -7.87
C ALA A 129 -16.60 0.47 -8.15
N ILE A 130 -16.08 1.38 -7.31
CA ILE A 130 -16.19 2.84 -7.54
C ILE A 130 -15.43 3.23 -8.81
N TYR A 131 -14.22 2.70 -9.01
CA TYR A 131 -13.43 2.93 -10.22
C TYR A 131 -14.19 2.57 -11.49
N CYS A 132 -14.80 1.38 -11.54
CA CYS A 132 -15.56 0.94 -12.71
C CYS A 132 -16.77 1.85 -12.98
N CYS A 133 -17.50 2.26 -11.93
CA CYS A 133 -18.61 3.21 -12.08
C CYS A 133 -18.11 4.52 -12.71
N GLU A 134 -17.01 5.11 -12.22
CA GLU A 134 -16.45 6.34 -12.79
C GLU A 134 -16.00 6.16 -14.26
N LYS A 135 -15.38 5.02 -14.60
CA LYS A 135 -14.95 4.73 -15.98
C LYS A 135 -16.11 4.57 -16.95
N GLU A 136 -17.24 4.04 -16.48
CA GLU A 136 -18.47 3.92 -17.25
C GLU A 136 -19.30 5.22 -17.28
N GLY A 137 -18.83 6.30 -16.63
CA GLY A 137 -19.58 7.56 -16.52
C GLY A 137 -20.83 7.45 -15.63
N LYS A 138 -20.88 6.46 -14.73
CA LYS A 138 -22.00 6.20 -13.81
C LYS A 138 -21.68 6.69 -12.41
N ASP A 139 -22.72 7.10 -11.68
CA ASP A 139 -22.58 7.49 -10.27
C ASP A 139 -22.31 6.28 -9.37
N ALA A 140 -21.24 6.36 -8.58
CA ALA A 140 -20.92 5.38 -7.55
C ALA A 140 -21.64 5.71 -6.24
N TYR A 141 -22.91 5.33 -6.13
CA TYR A 141 -23.67 5.36 -4.88
C TYR A 141 -23.72 3.97 -4.23
N GLY A 142 -24.01 3.92 -2.92
CA GLY A 142 -23.87 2.69 -2.12
C GLY A 142 -24.56 1.45 -2.72
N TYR A 143 -25.73 1.62 -3.33
CA TYR A 143 -26.44 0.52 -4.01
C TYR A 143 -25.77 0.06 -5.31
N ALA A 144 -25.24 0.97 -6.13
CA ALA A 144 -24.51 0.60 -7.34
C ALA A 144 -23.25 -0.19 -6.99
N ILE A 145 -22.52 0.26 -5.96
CA ILE A 145 -21.33 -0.40 -5.43
C ILE A 145 -21.68 -1.80 -4.91
N TRP A 146 -22.70 -1.92 -4.04
CA TRP A 146 -23.17 -3.21 -3.53
C TRP A 146 -23.54 -4.17 -4.66
N ARG A 147 -24.27 -3.71 -5.67
CA ARG A 147 -24.69 -4.54 -6.81
C ARG A 147 -23.49 -5.08 -7.59
N ALA A 148 -22.48 -4.24 -7.84
CA ALA A 148 -21.26 -4.65 -8.53
C ALA A 148 -20.48 -5.71 -7.74
N LEU A 149 -20.38 -5.52 -6.42
CA LEU A 149 -19.70 -6.44 -5.51
C LEU A 149 -20.44 -7.79 -5.40
N LYS A 150 -21.76 -7.76 -5.31
CA LYS A 150 -22.60 -8.95 -5.30
C LYS A 150 -22.46 -9.75 -6.59
N LYS A 151 -22.55 -9.09 -7.75
CA LYS A 151 -22.46 -9.76 -9.06
C LYS A 151 -21.08 -10.41 -9.26
N SER A 152 -20.00 -9.69 -8.98
CA SER A 152 -18.65 -10.10 -9.41
C SER A 152 -17.89 -10.92 -8.37
N PHE A 153 -18.23 -10.79 -7.09
CA PHE A 153 -17.53 -11.45 -5.99
C PHE A 153 -18.42 -12.30 -5.10
N ASN A 154 -19.74 -12.37 -5.36
CA ASN A 154 -20.72 -13.06 -4.51
C ASN A 154 -20.68 -12.58 -3.05
N MET A 155 -20.37 -11.28 -2.86
CA MET A 155 -20.28 -10.63 -1.55
C MET A 155 -21.62 -9.98 -1.18
N PHE A 156 -21.87 -9.85 0.13
CA PHE A 156 -23.05 -9.15 0.67
C PHE A 156 -24.36 -9.70 0.09
N LYS A 157 -24.57 -11.00 0.28
CA LYS A 157 -25.59 -11.78 -0.45
C LYS A 157 -27.00 -11.26 -0.20
N ASP A 158 -27.23 -10.78 1.01
CA ASP A 158 -28.54 -10.31 1.45
C ASP A 158 -28.59 -8.79 1.57
N PHE A 159 -29.80 -8.24 1.51
CA PHE A 159 -30.00 -6.78 1.59
C PHE A 159 -29.58 -6.22 2.96
N GLU A 160 -29.63 -7.04 4.01
CA GLU A 160 -29.16 -6.70 5.35
C GLU A 160 -27.64 -6.47 5.41
N ASP A 161 -26.88 -7.15 4.55
CA ASP A 161 -25.43 -6.97 4.42
C ASP A 161 -25.03 -5.64 3.76
N MET A 162 -25.99 -4.92 3.17
CA MET A 162 -25.76 -3.63 2.55
C MET A 162 -25.19 -2.60 3.56
N GLY A 163 -25.53 -2.73 4.85
CA GLY A 163 -24.94 -1.93 5.92
C GLY A 163 -23.42 -2.08 6.03
N ASN A 164 -22.87 -3.25 5.69
CA ASN A 164 -21.43 -3.49 5.70
C ASN A 164 -20.72 -2.70 4.59
N VAL A 165 -21.37 -2.50 3.43
CA VAL A 165 -20.84 -1.64 2.36
C VAL A 165 -20.71 -0.19 2.85
N TYR A 166 -21.74 0.34 3.52
CA TYR A 166 -21.68 1.70 4.07
C TYR A 166 -20.61 1.86 5.14
N ARG A 167 -20.41 0.86 6.02
CA ARG A 167 -19.31 0.87 6.98
C ARG A 167 -17.94 0.98 6.29
N HIS A 168 -17.73 0.21 5.23
CA HIS A 168 -16.48 0.30 4.47
C HIS A 168 -16.33 1.63 3.72
N LEU A 169 -17.41 2.21 3.21
CA LEU A 169 -17.38 3.53 2.60
C LEU A 169 -17.01 4.62 3.62
N ASP A 170 -17.62 4.61 4.81
CA ASP A 170 -17.29 5.55 5.89
C ASP A 170 -15.82 5.41 6.32
N GLU A 171 -15.32 4.18 6.45
CA GLU A 171 -13.91 3.92 6.75
C GLU A 171 -12.98 4.42 5.64
N LEU A 172 -13.30 4.14 4.38
CA LEU A 172 -12.51 4.58 3.22
C LEU A 172 -12.51 6.10 3.06
N GLU A 173 -13.61 6.77 3.41
CA GLU A 173 -13.69 8.23 3.43
C GLU A 173 -12.83 8.81 4.55
N ARG A 174 -12.89 8.24 5.77
CA ARG A 174 -12.01 8.62 6.88
C ARG A 174 -10.53 8.46 6.54
N MET A 175 -10.18 7.37 5.86
CA MET A 175 -8.82 7.07 5.38
C MET A 175 -8.40 7.89 4.13
N LYS A 176 -9.27 8.79 3.65
CA LYS A 176 -9.06 9.67 2.50
C LYS A 176 -8.81 8.94 1.18
N TYR A 177 -9.33 7.73 1.03
CA TYR A 177 -9.31 7.00 -0.24
C TYR A 177 -10.45 7.42 -1.16
N ILE A 178 -11.61 7.75 -0.58
CA ILE A 178 -12.76 8.26 -1.32
C ILE A 178 -13.17 9.63 -0.77
N LYS A 179 -13.91 10.37 -1.58
CA LYS A 179 -14.55 11.63 -1.19
C LYS A 179 -16.03 11.62 -1.59
N LEU A 180 -16.87 12.18 -0.75
CA LEU A 180 -18.25 12.49 -1.12
C LEU A 180 -18.25 13.68 -2.10
N ALA A 181 -18.75 13.46 -3.31
CA ALA A 181 -18.80 14.49 -4.35
C ALA A 181 -20.10 15.29 -4.27
N GLU A 182 -21.24 14.59 -4.21
CA GLU A 182 -22.57 15.20 -4.29
C GLU A 182 -23.59 14.41 -3.47
N VAL A 183 -24.63 15.11 -3.02
CA VAL A 183 -25.87 14.54 -2.52
C VAL A 183 -26.99 14.99 -3.45
N THR A 184 -27.49 14.07 -4.27
CA THR A 184 -28.60 14.39 -5.20
C THR A 184 -29.88 14.69 -4.43
N THR A 185 -30.53 15.82 -4.71
CA THR A 185 -31.73 16.29 -4.00
C THR A 185 -33.04 15.92 -4.70
N THR A 186 -33.01 15.48 -5.95
CA THR A 186 -34.18 15.01 -6.70
C THR A 186 -34.48 13.54 -6.37
N GLY A 187 -35.28 13.33 -5.32
CA GLY A 187 -35.71 12.01 -4.83
C GLY A 187 -35.09 11.64 -3.48
N LYS A 188 -34.80 10.36 -3.24
CA LYS A 188 -34.03 9.94 -2.05
C LYS A 188 -32.60 10.45 -2.19
N ALA A 189 -32.14 11.23 -1.22
CA ALA A 189 -30.76 11.70 -1.14
C ALA A 189 -29.76 10.56 -1.31
N ARG A 190 -28.92 10.61 -2.35
CA ARG A 190 -27.85 9.61 -2.58
C ARG A 190 -26.49 10.25 -2.41
N LYS A 191 -25.66 9.63 -1.59
CA LYS A 191 -24.23 9.95 -1.47
C LYS A 191 -23.48 9.40 -2.67
N ILE A 192 -22.86 10.27 -3.47
CA ILE A 192 -22.03 9.88 -4.63
C ILE A 192 -20.57 9.93 -4.21
N TYR A 193 -19.88 8.79 -4.28
CA TYR A 193 -18.48 8.67 -3.90
C TYR A 193 -17.57 8.77 -5.13
N LYS A 194 -16.44 9.46 -4.99
CA LYS A 194 -15.38 9.53 -6.00
C LYS A 194 -14.05 9.08 -5.44
N LEU A 195 -13.22 8.45 -6.27
CA LEU A 195 -11.87 8.09 -5.88
C LEU A 195 -10.97 9.32 -5.80
N THR A 196 -10.12 9.34 -4.77
CA THR A 196 -8.99 10.25 -4.67
C THR A 196 -7.80 9.74 -5.49
N ALA A 197 -6.79 10.59 -5.72
CA ALA A 197 -5.53 10.15 -6.34
C ALA A 197 -4.86 9.01 -5.55
N LYS A 198 -4.89 9.08 -4.21
CA LYS A 198 -4.38 8.04 -3.29
C LYS A 198 -5.00 6.67 -3.59
N ALA A 199 -6.32 6.61 -3.81
CA ALA A 199 -7.00 5.35 -4.11
C ALA A 199 -6.72 4.82 -5.51
N ARG A 200 -6.58 5.71 -6.51
CA ARG A 200 -6.26 5.28 -7.88
C ARG A 200 -4.88 4.62 -7.94
N GLN A 201 -3.89 5.26 -7.34
CA GLN A 201 -2.55 4.70 -7.25
C GLN A 201 -2.56 3.34 -6.52
N LEU A 202 -3.27 3.24 -5.40
CA LEU A 202 -3.35 1.96 -4.69
C LEU A 202 -3.99 0.85 -5.52
N LEU A 203 -5.05 1.16 -6.29
CA LEU A 203 -5.66 0.20 -7.19
C LEU A 203 -4.70 -0.23 -8.30
N GLU A 204 -3.92 0.69 -8.86
CA GLU A 204 -2.87 0.36 -9.84
C GLU A 204 -1.80 -0.56 -9.24
N GLU A 205 -1.39 -0.32 -7.99
CA GLU A 205 -0.38 -1.13 -7.28
C GLU A 205 -0.90 -2.53 -6.88
N GLN A 206 -2.16 -2.65 -6.46
CA GLN A 206 -2.63 -3.83 -5.69
C GLN A 206 -4.02 -4.34 -6.07
N GLY A 207 -4.78 -3.62 -6.90
CA GLY A 207 -6.22 -3.83 -7.05
C GLY A 207 -6.72 -4.06 -8.48
N MET A 208 -5.86 -4.00 -9.49
CA MET A 208 -6.28 -4.11 -10.90
C MET A 208 -6.95 -5.44 -11.24
N SER A 209 -6.55 -6.55 -10.60
CA SER A 209 -7.21 -7.84 -10.78
C SER A 209 -8.69 -7.85 -10.37
N TYR A 210 -9.07 -7.02 -9.38
CA TYR A 210 -10.47 -6.84 -9.01
C TYR A 210 -11.23 -6.00 -10.04
N VAL A 211 -10.58 -4.98 -10.60
CA VAL A 211 -11.14 -4.14 -11.66
C VAL A 211 -11.43 -4.98 -12.90
N GLU A 212 -10.46 -5.79 -13.33
CA GLU A 212 -10.62 -6.72 -14.46
C GLU A 212 -11.80 -7.67 -14.24
N LYS A 213 -11.89 -8.28 -13.06
CA LYS A 213 -13.01 -9.18 -12.73
C LYS A 213 -14.37 -8.47 -12.77
N LEU A 214 -14.45 -7.23 -12.31
CA LEU A 214 -15.67 -6.42 -12.37
C LEU A 214 -16.08 -6.10 -13.81
N ILE A 215 -15.10 -5.82 -14.68
CA ILE A 215 -15.34 -5.56 -16.11
C ILE A 215 -15.82 -6.84 -16.81
N SER A 216 -15.15 -7.98 -16.59
CA SER A 216 -15.53 -9.27 -17.19
C SER A 216 -16.87 -9.81 -16.70
N ALA A 217 -17.32 -9.40 -15.51
CA ALA A 217 -18.66 -9.73 -15.02
C ALA A 217 -19.73 -8.76 -15.56
N GLY A 218 -19.35 -7.67 -16.23
CA GLY A 218 -20.25 -6.67 -16.81
C GLY A 218 -20.77 -7.04 -18.21
N GLU A 219 -19.99 -7.82 -18.96
CA GLU A 219 -20.38 -8.51 -20.21
C GLU A 219 -21.39 -9.65 -19.94
#